data_AF-A0A1Y6G8A3-F1
#
_entry.id   AF-A0A1Y6G8A3-F1
#
_cell.length_a   1.000
_cell.length_b   1.000
_cell.length_c   1.000
_cell.angle_alpha   90.00
_cell.angle_beta   90.00
_cell.angle_gamma   90.00
#
_symmetry.space_group_name_H-M   'P 1'
#
loop_
_entity.id
_entity.type
_entity.pdbx_description
1 polymer ?
#
loop_
_entity_poly.entity_id
_entity_poly.type
_entity_poly.pdbx_seq_one_letter_code
_entity_poly.pdbx_strand_id
1 'polypeptide(L)'
;MARFIAIGFLLLPLIEIALFVIVGRAIGVFPTLGLVILGAVAGAMLLRQQGLGVVSRLRSNVRAGTIPGRTMFDAMLIGLAAILLVLPGFLSDMVALALLIPPVRGWMFKALASRVRVVETTTSYRRHDGPVYEPEPETRSIELKDENWRDGRN
;
A
#
# COMPACT_ATOMS: atom_id res chain seq x y z
N MET A 1 9.02 8.72 21.67
CA MET A 1 9.28 8.03 20.38
C MET A 1 10.57 8.45 19.70
N ALA A 2 10.84 9.74 19.48
CA ALA A 2 12.09 10.19 18.85
C ALA A 2 13.38 9.65 19.51
N ARG A 3 13.40 9.54 20.84
CA ARG A 3 14.52 8.96 21.61
C ARG A 3 14.81 7.51 21.23
N PHE A 4 13.79 6.67 21.06
CA PHE A 4 13.97 5.27 20.66
C PHE A 4 14.47 5.14 19.22
N ILE A 5 13.98 5.99 18.31
CA ILE A 5 14.45 6.04 16.92
C ILE A 5 15.93 6.45 16.88
N ALA A 6 16.31 7.47 17.62
CA ALA A 6 17.70 7.92 17.70
C ALA A 6 18.64 6.85 18.28
N ILE A 7 18.21 6.14 19.34
CA ILE A 7 18.96 5.02 19.91
C ILE A 7 19.11 3.89 18.88
N GLY A 8 18.02 3.51 18.19
CA GLY A 8 18.07 2.48 17.16
C GLY A 8 19.01 2.84 16.00
N PHE A 9 18.96 4.09 15.54
CA PHE A 9 19.85 4.60 14.49
C PHE A 9 21.33 4.56 14.87
N LEU A 10 21.66 4.75 16.15
CA LEU A 10 23.02 4.61 16.66
C LEU A 10 23.42 3.14 16.88
N LEU A 11 22.51 2.32 17.41
CA LEU A 11 22.77 0.92 17.72
C LEU A 11 22.96 0.07 16.47
N LEU A 12 22.20 0.34 15.41
CA LEU A 12 22.25 -0.43 14.18
C LEU A 12 23.68 -0.49 13.58
N PRO A 13 24.37 0.64 13.28
CA PRO A 13 25.74 0.58 12.78
C PRO A 13 26.73 -0.01 13.80
N LEU A 14 26.49 0.14 15.10
CA LEU A 14 27.34 -0.45 16.13
C LEU A 14 27.27 -1.99 16.11
N ILE A 15 26.06 -2.52 15.94
CA ILE A 15 25.81 -3.95 15.76
C ILE A 15 26.46 -4.45 14.48
N GLU A 16 26.37 -3.70 13.37
CA GLU A 16 27.04 -4.06 12.12
C GLU A 16 28.56 -4.18 12.29
N ILE A 17 29.20 -3.18 12.91
CA ILE A 17 30.64 -3.21 13.16
C ILE A 17 31.01 -4.42 14.02
N ALA A 18 30.23 -4.73 15.06
CA ALA A 18 30.45 -5.92 15.87
C ALA A 18 30.36 -7.22 15.06
N LEU A 19 29.35 -7.35 14.19
CA LEU A 19 29.20 -8.50 13.29
C LEU A 19 30.34 -8.62 12.29
N PHE A 20 30.78 -7.51 11.68
CA PHE A 20 31.93 -7.49 10.79
C PHE A 20 33.20 -7.98 11.50
N VAL A 21 33.42 -7.58 12.75
CA VAL A 21 34.56 -8.05 13.54
C VAL A 21 34.44 -9.53 13.87
N ILE A 22 33.26 -10.00 14.27
CA ILE A 22 33.04 -11.42 14.62
C ILE A 22 33.26 -12.31 13.39
N VAL A 23 32.62 -11.99 12.27
CA VAL A 23 32.74 -12.75 11.02
C VAL A 23 34.15 -12.61 10.44
N GLY A 24 34.70 -11.39 10.43
CA GLY A 24 36.06 -11.11 9.99
C GLY A 24 37.12 -11.89 10.77
N ARG A 25 36.91 -12.12 12.07
CA ARG A 25 37.79 -12.99 12.88
C ARG A 25 37.58 -14.48 12.61
N ALA A 26 36.37 -14.89 12.24
CA ALA A 26 36.03 -16.29 11.96
C ALA A 26 36.56 -16.77 10.60
N ILE A 27 36.42 -15.96 9.54
CA ILE A 27 36.75 -16.35 8.15
C ILE A 27 37.78 -15.46 7.46
N GLY A 28 38.23 -14.38 8.12
CA GLY A 28 39.14 -13.39 7.55
C GLY A 28 38.44 -12.21 6.89
N VAL A 29 39.16 -11.10 6.73
CA VAL A 29 38.61 -9.83 6.22
C VAL A 29 38.22 -9.92 4.74
N PHE A 30 39.06 -10.49 3.88
CA PHE A 30 38.77 -10.56 2.44
C PHE A 30 37.50 -11.38 2.11
N PRO A 31 37.30 -12.59 2.67
CA PRO A 31 36.05 -13.33 2.46
C PRO A 31 34.82 -12.58 3.01
N THR A 32 34.97 -11.90 4.15
CA THR A 32 33.91 -11.09 4.78
C THR A 32 33.47 -9.95 3.86
N LEU A 33 34.43 -9.22 3.26
CA LEU A 33 34.12 -8.19 2.26
C LEU A 33 33.48 -8.79 1.00
N GLY A 34 33.96 -9.95 0.55
CA GLY A 34 33.38 -10.68 -0.57
C GLY A 34 31.91 -11.04 -0.35
N LEU A 35 31.53 -11.50 0.85
CA LEU A 35 30.14 -11.81 1.21
C LEU A 35 29.24 -10.58 1.14
N VAL A 36 29.72 -9.43 1.60
CA VAL A 36 28.96 -8.17 1.55
C VAL A 36 28.77 -7.70 0.12
N ILE A 37 29.83 -7.73 -0.71
CA ILE A 37 29.71 -7.39 -2.13
C ILE A 37 28.73 -8.34 -2.82
N LEU A 38 28.82 -9.64 -2.54
CA LEU A 38 27.91 -10.64 -3.10
C LEU A 38 26.46 -10.38 -2.67
N GLY A 39 26.24 -10.08 -1.39
CA GLY A 39 24.93 -9.71 -0.85
C GLY A 39 24.34 -8.47 -1.53
N ALA A 40 25.15 -7.41 -1.67
CA ALA A 40 24.75 -6.18 -2.36
C ALA A 40 24.39 -6.44 -3.83
N VAL A 41 25.19 -7.21 -4.56
CA VAL A 41 24.90 -7.57 -5.96
C VAL A 41 23.62 -8.41 -6.05
N ALA A 42 23.48 -9.44 -5.21
CA ALA A 42 22.28 -10.27 -5.18
C ALA A 42 21.02 -9.45 -4.85
N GLY A 43 21.10 -8.57 -3.87
CA GLY A 43 20.02 -7.66 -3.48
C GLY A 43 19.66 -6.70 -4.61
N ALA A 44 20.65 -6.11 -5.28
CA ALA A 44 20.43 -5.23 -6.43
C ALA A 44 19.77 -5.97 -7.61
N MET A 45 20.17 -7.20 -7.88
CA MET A 45 19.54 -8.05 -8.90
C MET A 45 18.08 -8.36 -8.56
N LEU A 46 17.80 -8.75 -7.32
CA LEU A 46 16.42 -9.01 -6.85
C LEU A 46 15.56 -7.75 -6.91
N LEU A 47 16.11 -6.61 -6.49
CA LEU A 47 15.43 -5.32 -6.54
C LEU A 47 15.10 -4.92 -7.98
N ARG A 48 16.03 -5.11 -8.92
CA ARG A 48 15.79 -4.84 -10.35
C ARG A 48 14.69 -5.73 -10.92
N GLN A 49 14.69 -7.02 -10.60
CA GLN A 49 13.69 -7.97 -11.11
C GLN A 49 12.29 -7.72 -10.53
N GLN A 50 12.19 -7.49 -9.22
CA GLN A 50 10.90 -7.39 -8.54
C GLN A 50 10.35 -5.98 -8.47
N GLY A 51 11.22 -4.98 -8.34
CA GLY A 51 10.84 -3.57 -8.23
C GLY A 51 10.11 -3.07 -9.46
N LEU A 52 10.59 -3.41 -10.66
CA LEU A 52 9.94 -3.03 -11.92
C LEU A 52 8.53 -3.64 -12.06
N GLY A 53 8.37 -4.91 -11.67
CA GLY A 53 7.09 -5.60 -11.71
C GLY A 53 6.06 -4.99 -10.77
N VAL A 54 6.47 -4.61 -9.56
CA VAL A 54 5.57 -3.99 -8.56
C VAL A 54 5.18 -2.57 -8.97
N VAL A 55 6.11 -1.77 -9.50
CA VAL A 55 5.81 -0.43 -10.01
C VAL A 55 4.82 -0.48 -11.18
N SER A 56 4.99 -1.44 -12.09
CA SER A 56 4.06 -1.63 -13.22
C SER A 56 2.64 -1.95 -12.73
N ARG A 57 2.51 -2.89 -11.79
CA ARG A 57 1.22 -3.26 -11.18
C ARG A 57 0.59 -2.09 -10.42
N LEU A 58 1.39 -1.31 -9.70
CA LEU A 58 0.91 -0.14 -8.99
C LEU A 58 0.33 0.88 -9.98
N ARG A 59 1.04 1.17 -11.09
CA ARG A 59 0.55 2.05 -12.16
C ARG A 59 -0.73 1.55 -12.80
N SER A 60 -0.85 0.24 -13.08
CA SER A 60 -2.07 -0.33 -13.67
C SER A 60 -3.27 -0.22 -12.72
N ASN A 61 -3.08 -0.48 -11.43
CA ASN A 61 -4.15 -0.43 -10.44
C ASN A 61 -4.65 1.00 -10.20
N VAL A 62 -3.73 1.97 -10.16
CA VAL A 62 -4.06 3.40 -10.07
C VAL A 62 -4.87 3.86 -11.30
N ARG A 63 -4.45 3.44 -12.51
CA ARG A 63 -5.20 3.73 -13.74
C ARG A 63 -6.59 3.10 -13.76
N ALA A 64 -6.74 1.92 -13.14
CA ALA A 64 -8.02 1.23 -13.00
C ALA A 64 -8.91 1.80 -11.87
N GLY A 65 -8.46 2.82 -11.14
CA GLY A 65 -9.22 3.40 -10.02
C GLY A 65 -9.38 2.48 -8.82
N THR A 66 -8.58 1.42 -8.72
CA THR A 66 -8.61 0.47 -7.60
C THR A 66 -7.49 0.81 -6.61
N ILE A 67 -7.72 0.64 -5.30
CA ILE A 67 -6.70 0.82 -4.26
C ILE A 67 -6.13 -0.56 -3.89
N PRO A 68 -4.94 -0.95 -4.40
CA PRO A 68 -4.39 -2.27 -4.18
C PRO A 68 -3.57 -2.35 -2.88
N GLY A 69 -4.22 -2.63 -1.75
CA GLY A 69 -3.53 -2.70 -0.45
C GLY A 69 -2.31 -3.62 -0.44
N ARG A 70 -2.38 -4.78 -1.12
CA ARG A 70 -1.25 -5.72 -1.24
C ARG A 70 -0.10 -5.15 -2.07
N THR A 71 -0.38 -4.55 -3.22
CA THR A 71 0.67 -4.01 -4.11
C THR A 71 1.37 -2.81 -3.46
N MET A 72 0.65 -1.98 -2.70
CA MET A 72 1.24 -0.89 -1.92
C MET A 72 2.16 -1.43 -0.82
N PHE A 73 1.73 -2.45 -0.07
CA PHE A 73 2.56 -3.08 0.96
C PHE A 73 3.84 -3.68 0.37
N ASP A 74 3.73 -4.41 -0.75
CA ASP A 74 4.90 -4.94 -1.46
C ASP A 74 5.84 -3.82 -1.91
N ALA A 75 5.31 -2.70 -2.45
CA ALA A 75 6.11 -1.55 -2.86
C ALA A 75 6.86 -0.91 -1.67
N MET A 76 6.20 -0.77 -0.52
CA MET A 76 6.80 -0.23 0.70
C MET A 76 7.93 -1.12 1.22
N LEU A 77 7.71 -2.43 1.29
CA LEU A 77 8.76 -3.37 1.75
C LEU A 77 9.95 -3.42 0.80
N ILE A 78 9.71 -3.37 -0.53
CA ILE A 78 10.79 -3.31 -1.52
C ILE A 78 11.56 -1.99 -1.38
N GLY A 79 10.88 -0.86 -1.17
CA GLY A 79 11.54 0.43 -0.92
C GLY A 79 12.35 0.44 0.36
N LEU A 80 11.83 -0.14 1.44
CA LEU A 80 12.55 -0.27 2.72
C LEU A 80 13.79 -1.16 2.56
N ALA A 81 13.66 -2.29 1.86
CA ALA A 81 14.79 -3.16 1.55
C ALA A 81 15.86 -2.44 0.71
N ALA A 82 15.44 -1.63 -0.27
CA ALA A 82 16.36 -0.83 -1.06
C ALA A 82 17.14 0.17 -0.19
N ILE A 83 16.48 0.86 0.74
CA ILE A 83 17.13 1.79 1.67
C ILE A 83 18.11 1.07 2.58
N LEU A 84 17.74 -0.11 3.13
CA LEU A 84 18.67 -0.93 3.92
C LEU A 84 19.90 -1.35 3.12
N LEU A 85 19.73 -1.72 1.85
CA LEU A 85 20.81 -2.19 0.98
C LEU A 85 21.79 -1.07 0.56
N VAL A 86 21.43 0.21 0.73
CA VAL A 86 22.33 1.34 0.38
C VAL A 86 23.58 1.34 1.26
N LEU A 87 23.43 0.97 2.54
CA LEU A 87 24.53 0.87 3.49
C LEU A 87 24.89 -0.62 3.63
N PRO A 88 25.93 -1.10 2.92
CA PRO A 88 26.27 -2.52 2.95
C PRO A 88 26.67 -2.95 4.36
N GLY A 89 25.94 -3.91 4.92
CA GLY A 89 26.13 -4.39 6.30
C GLY A 89 25.64 -5.83 6.46
N PHE A 90 26.22 -6.61 7.37
CA PHE A 90 25.86 -8.02 7.52
C PHE A 90 24.39 -8.22 7.93
N LEU A 91 23.94 -7.52 8.98
CA LEU A 91 22.58 -7.69 9.49
C LEU A 91 21.57 -7.01 8.54
N SER A 92 21.90 -5.81 8.09
CA SER A 92 21.06 -5.02 7.20
C SER A 92 20.88 -5.69 5.83
N ASP A 93 21.93 -6.30 5.27
CA ASP A 93 21.83 -7.07 4.02
C ASP A 93 20.96 -8.31 4.21
N MET A 94 21.12 -9.04 5.32
CA MET A 94 20.28 -10.20 5.64
C MET A 94 18.79 -9.80 5.73
N VAL A 95 18.50 -8.70 6.43
CA VAL A 95 17.13 -8.19 6.56
C VAL A 95 16.60 -7.69 5.21
N ALA A 96 17.39 -6.93 4.44
CA ALA A 96 17.00 -6.44 3.12
C ALA A 96 16.70 -7.58 2.15
N LEU A 97 17.58 -8.58 2.08
CA LEU A 97 17.39 -9.77 1.25
C LEU A 97 16.16 -10.55 1.69
N ALA A 98 15.95 -10.73 2.99
CA ALA A 98 14.74 -11.36 3.52
C ALA A 98 13.46 -10.62 3.10
N LEU A 99 13.45 -9.28 3.17
CA LEU A 99 12.32 -8.46 2.71
C LEU A 99 12.10 -8.53 1.19
N LEU A 100 13.17 -8.74 0.41
CA LEU A 100 13.07 -8.93 -1.03
C LEU A 100 12.48 -10.28 -1.41
N ILE A 101 12.49 -11.28 -0.53
CA ILE A 101 11.94 -12.61 -0.81
C ILE A 101 10.39 -12.57 -0.82
N PRO A 102 9.72 -12.90 -1.94
CA PRO A 102 8.25 -12.83 -2.05
C PRO A 102 7.46 -13.59 -0.97
N PRO A 103 7.82 -14.83 -0.57
CA PRO A 103 7.09 -15.53 0.49
C PRO A 103 7.20 -14.83 1.85
N VAL A 104 8.32 -14.17 2.17
CA VAL A 104 8.48 -13.41 3.41
C VAL A 104 7.49 -12.24 3.43
N ARG A 105 7.41 -11.48 2.33
CA ARG A 105 6.43 -10.38 2.20
C ARG A 105 4.99 -10.87 2.29
N GLY A 106 4.68 -12.02 1.66
CA GLY A 106 3.35 -12.62 1.73
C GLY A 106 2.95 -13.01 3.16
N TRP A 107 3.88 -13.58 3.92
CA TRP A 107 3.67 -13.92 5.32
C TRP A 107 3.46 -12.67 6.19
N MET A 108 4.32 -11.65 6.02
CA MET A 108 4.18 -10.37 6.73
C MET A 108 2.84 -9.69 6.42
N PHE A 109 2.43 -9.68 5.15
CA PHE A 109 1.14 -9.12 4.74
C PHE A 109 -0.02 -9.86 5.42
N LYS A 110 0.00 -11.20 5.43
CA LYS A 110 -1.05 -12.01 6.07
C LYS A 110 -1.11 -11.76 7.58
N ALA A 111 0.05 -11.67 8.24
CA ALA A 111 0.15 -11.41 9.67
C ALA A 111 -0.32 -9.99 10.05
N LEU A 112 -0.15 -9.02 9.15
CA LEU A 112 -0.66 -7.66 9.34
C LEU A 112 -2.15 -7.58 9.03
N ALA A 113 -2.59 -8.14 7.91
CA ALA A 113 -3.98 -8.15 7.47
C ALA A 113 -4.90 -8.84 8.48
N SER A 114 -4.44 -9.88 9.18
CA SER A 114 -5.21 -10.54 10.24
C SER A 114 -5.43 -9.66 11.47
N ARG A 115 -4.64 -8.59 11.64
CA ARG A 115 -4.76 -7.63 12.75
C ARG A 115 -5.50 -6.35 12.35
N VAL A 116 -5.67 -6.11 11.04
CA VAL A 116 -6.47 -5.01 10.53
C VAL A 116 -7.93 -5.45 10.56
N ARG A 117 -8.66 -5.00 11.59
CA ARG A 117 -10.12 -5.05 11.57
C ARG A 117 -10.54 -4.13 10.42
N VAL A 118 -10.91 -4.71 9.28
CA VAL A 118 -11.55 -3.96 8.21
C VAL A 118 -12.81 -3.41 8.86
N VAL A 119 -12.77 -2.14 9.25
CA VAL A 119 -13.99 -1.38 9.44
C VAL A 119 -14.54 -1.34 8.03
N GLU A 120 -15.38 -2.32 7.70
CA GLU A 120 -16.38 -2.10 6.68
C GLU A 120 -17.08 -0.86 7.20
N THR A 121 -16.66 0.30 6.69
CA THR A 121 -17.58 1.39 6.49
C THR A 121 -18.58 0.79 5.52
N THR A 122 -19.51 -0.01 6.05
CA THR A 122 -20.83 -0.17 5.53
C THR A 122 -21.35 1.25 5.56
N THR A 123 -20.96 2.04 4.56
CA THR A 123 -21.85 2.99 3.95
C THR A 123 -22.98 2.09 3.48
N SER A 124 -23.89 1.80 4.41
CA SER A 124 -25.27 1.56 4.08
C SER A 124 -25.65 2.83 3.36
N TYR A 125 -25.40 2.84 2.05
CA TYR A 125 -26.23 3.56 1.12
C TYR A 125 -27.57 2.86 1.30
N ARG A 126 -28.28 3.28 2.37
CA ARG A 126 -29.70 3.03 2.55
C ARG A 126 -30.25 3.62 1.27
N ARG A 127 -30.49 2.75 0.29
CA ARG A 127 -31.28 3.04 -0.88
C ARG A 127 -32.52 3.69 -0.29
N HIS A 128 -32.56 5.02 -0.39
CA HIS A 128 -33.76 5.76 -0.15
C HIS A 128 -34.62 5.35 -1.35
N ASP A 129 -35.35 4.25 -1.19
CA ASP A 129 -36.59 4.06 -1.92
C ASP A 129 -37.37 5.33 -1.59
N GLY A 130 -37.32 6.29 -2.53
CA GLY A 130 -38.14 7.48 -2.44
C GLY A 130 -39.59 7.04 -2.27
N PRO A 131 -40.44 7.87 -1.65
CA PRO A 131 -41.83 7.53 -1.42
C PRO A 131 -42.41 7.00 -2.73
N VAL A 132 -42.99 5.80 -2.68
CA VAL A 132 -43.84 5.29 -3.75
C VAL A 132 -44.81 6.42 -4.04
N TYR A 133 -44.68 7.05 -5.21
CA TYR A 133 -45.68 7.97 -5.70
C TYR A 133 -46.89 7.08 -5.95
N GLU A 134 -47.74 6.92 -4.93
CA GLU A 134 -49.10 6.48 -5.17
C GLU A 134 -49.64 7.47 -6.20
N PRO A 135 -50.10 7.00 -7.38
CA PRO A 135 -50.74 7.88 -8.33
C PRO A 135 -51.89 8.54 -7.57
N GLU A 136 -51.75 9.84 -7.34
CA GLU A 136 -52.75 10.67 -6.71
C GLU A 136 -54.06 10.38 -7.47
N PRO A 137 -55.16 10.02 -6.78
CA PRO A 137 -56.42 9.76 -7.47
C PRO A 137 -56.71 11.01 -8.28
N GLU A 138 -56.84 10.81 -9.60
CA GLU A 138 -57.01 11.81 -10.64
C GLU A 138 -58.20 12.71 -10.28
N THR A 139 -57.94 13.68 -9.43
CA THR A 139 -58.95 14.60 -8.96
C THR A 139 -59.05 15.57 -10.09
N ARG A 140 -60.02 15.29 -10.97
CA ARG A 140 -60.47 16.14 -12.09
C ARG A 140 -60.39 17.61 -11.67
N SER A 141 -59.24 18.22 -11.91
CA SER A 141 -59.09 19.65 -11.81
C SER A 141 -59.89 20.17 -12.98
N ILE A 142 -61.04 20.76 -12.65
CA ILE A 142 -61.82 21.55 -13.59
C ILE A 142 -60.88 22.67 -14.01
N GLU A 143 -60.16 22.47 -15.11
CA GLU A 143 -59.52 23.54 -15.84
C GLU A 143 -60.65 24.51 -16.20
N LEU A 144 -60.68 25.63 -15.49
CA LEU A 144 -61.41 26.80 -15.90
C LEU A 144 -60.75 27.23 -17.22
N LYS A 145 -61.22 26.67 -18.33
CA LYS A 145 -60.90 27.19 -19.65
C LYS A 145 -61.35 28.64 -19.68
N ASP A 146 -60.36 29.51 -19.69
CA ASP A 146 -60.39 30.92 -19.99
C ASP A 146 -60.80 31.18 -21.45
N GLU A 147 -61.86 30.54 -21.90
CA GLU A 147 -62.48 30.76 -23.20
C GLU A 147 -63.97 31.04 -23.02
N ASN A 148 -64.28 32.17 -22.39
CA ASN A 148 -65.53 32.87 -22.63
C ASN A 148 -65.31 34.39 -22.70
N TRP A 149 -64.44 34.80 -23.62
CA TRP A 149 -64.40 36.17 -24.11
C TRP A 149 -64.77 36.17 -25.59
N ARG A 150 -66.06 35.94 -25.86
CA ARG A 150 -66.68 36.33 -27.13
C ARG A 150 -68.00 37.03 -26.87
N ASP A 151 -67.98 38.29 -27.27
CA ASP A 151 -69.01 38.95 -28.05
C ASP A 151 -70.30 39.40 -27.33
N GLY A 152 -70.75 40.59 -27.73
CA GLY A 152 -72.05 41.14 -27.37
C GLY A 152 -72.01 42.33 -26.42
N ARG A 153 -71.63 43.50 -26.93
CA ARG A 153 -72.38 44.75 -26.65
C ARG A 153 -72.04 45.85 -27.66
N ASN A 154 -72.98 45.97 -28.61
CA ASN A 154 -73.60 47.19 -29.15
C ASN A 154 -72.76 48.47 -29.24
#